data_AF-A0A6N7HQT9-F1
#
_entry.id   AF-A0A6N7HQT9-F1
#
_cell.length_a   1.000
_cell.length_b   1.000
_cell.length_c   1.000
_cell.angle_alpha   90.00
_cell.angle_beta   90.00
_cell.angle_gamma   90.00
#
_symmetry.space_group_name_H-M   'P 1'
#
loop_
_entity.id
_entity.type
_entity.pdbx_description
1 polymer ?
#
loop_
_entity_poly.entity_id
_entity_poly.type
_entity_poly.pdbx_seq_one_letter_code
_entity_poly.pdbx_strand_id
1 'polypeptide(L)'
;MQHSLSVALAALPLVAPTARTACAGWTAHELRAHLAAGASERAAAVEHAVTGTARPRVRYEEFLALPDDRLRAAVVLQARRVERLARCANGSALVGGTRFSAARLLTHQNSEAAIHCWDLLGADGINDAVLARPELTEHAVFLGDVLPGPGTARVLLRSPGRADVLWHGGRAEFADGASANVVLDTDPAQRLLLLWGRRPTARPVRPRGLDHGSREPSSG
;
A
#
# COMPACT_ATOMS: atom_id res chain seq x y z
N MET A 1 -14.00 -13.70 -1.62
CA MET A 1 -12.71 -12.98 -1.56
C MET A 1 -12.73 -11.94 -0.44
N GLN A 2 -12.20 -12.25 0.76
CA GLN A 2 -12.13 -11.35 1.93
C GLN A 2 -10.83 -11.52 2.75
N HIS A 3 -9.76 -12.13 2.21
CA HIS A 3 -8.67 -12.64 3.06
C HIS A 3 -7.68 -11.60 3.61
N SER A 4 -7.45 -10.45 2.93
CA SER A 4 -6.33 -9.56 3.29
C SER A 4 -6.56 -8.76 4.58
N LEU A 5 -7.73 -8.15 4.77
CA LEU A 5 -8.02 -7.42 6.01
C LEU A 5 -8.05 -8.36 7.22
N SER A 6 -8.63 -9.56 7.08
CA SER A 6 -8.70 -10.53 8.18
C SER A 6 -7.31 -10.99 8.64
N VAL A 7 -6.37 -11.21 7.71
CA VAL A 7 -4.98 -11.57 8.04
C VAL A 7 -4.28 -10.42 8.77
N ALA A 8 -4.39 -9.18 8.26
CA ALA A 8 -3.78 -8.02 8.89
C ALA A 8 -4.33 -7.74 10.31
N LEU A 9 -5.65 -7.91 10.51
CA LEU A 9 -6.26 -7.74 11.82
C LEU A 9 -5.86 -8.86 12.80
N ALA A 10 -5.65 -10.08 12.32
CA ALA A 10 -5.19 -11.20 13.13
C ALA A 10 -3.72 -11.06 13.60
N ALA A 11 -2.92 -10.26 12.90
CA ALA A 11 -1.53 -9.97 13.25
C ALA A 11 -1.38 -8.97 14.41
N LEU A 12 -2.38 -8.10 14.62
CA LEU A 12 -2.34 -7.04 15.63
C LEU A 12 -1.93 -7.49 17.04
N PRO A 13 -2.42 -8.62 17.58
CA PRO A 13 -2.06 -9.03 18.94
C PRO A 13 -0.64 -9.58 19.08
N LEU A 14 0.05 -9.92 17.98
CA LEU A 14 1.33 -10.63 18.01
C LEU A 14 2.53 -9.72 18.31
N VAL A 15 2.36 -8.40 18.22
CA VAL A 15 3.46 -7.43 18.31
C VAL A 15 3.30 -6.53 19.54
N ALA A 16 4.35 -6.35 20.32
CA ALA A 16 4.33 -5.44 21.47
C ALA A 16 4.11 -3.99 21.00
N PRO A 17 3.34 -3.15 21.72
CA PRO A 17 3.03 -1.77 21.31
C PRO A 17 4.27 -0.90 21.07
N THR A 18 5.36 -1.14 21.80
CA THR A 18 6.63 -0.40 21.69
C THR A 18 7.58 -0.95 20.63
N ALA A 19 7.23 -2.06 19.97
CA ALA A 19 8.09 -2.66 18.95
C ALA A 19 8.29 -1.71 17.77
N ARG A 20 9.51 -1.69 17.23
CA ARG A 20 9.82 -0.95 15.99
C ARG A 20 9.15 -1.64 14.80
N THR A 21 8.74 -0.83 13.83
CA THR A 21 8.14 -1.31 12.58
C THR A 21 9.04 -1.00 11.39
N ALA A 22 8.73 -1.56 10.22
CA ALA A 22 9.39 -1.17 8.97
C ALA A 22 8.98 0.24 8.49
N CYS A 23 7.91 0.81 9.05
CA CYS A 23 7.58 2.21 8.88
C CYS A 23 8.51 3.05 9.76
N ALA A 24 9.52 3.66 9.12
CA ALA A 24 10.61 4.33 9.83
C ALA A 24 10.09 5.41 10.80
N GLY A 25 10.54 5.34 12.05
CA GLY A 25 10.14 6.27 13.12
C GLY A 25 8.85 5.91 13.85
N TRP A 26 8.16 4.83 13.46
CA TRP A 26 6.89 4.44 14.03
C TRP A 26 6.99 3.15 14.83
N THR A 27 6.41 3.17 16.03
CA THR A 27 6.12 2.01 16.86
C THR A 27 4.87 1.27 16.37
N ALA A 28 4.69 0.03 16.83
CA ALA A 28 3.47 -0.73 16.52
C ALA A 28 2.20 -0.03 17.03
N HIS A 29 2.27 0.68 18.18
CA HIS A 29 1.16 1.48 18.71
C HIS A 29 0.79 2.64 17.79
N GLU A 30 1.77 3.41 17.33
CA GLU A 30 1.56 4.51 16.39
C GLU A 30 0.97 4.01 15.06
N LEU A 31 1.49 2.89 14.55
CA LEU A 31 0.99 2.31 13.29
C LEU A 31 -0.46 1.84 13.42
N ARG A 32 -0.84 1.26 14.57
CA ARG A 32 -2.24 0.92 14.88
C ARG A 32 -3.12 2.15 14.97
N ALA A 33 -2.63 3.22 15.59
CA ALA A 33 -3.35 4.49 15.69
C ALA A 33 -3.63 5.07 14.30
N HIS A 34 -2.65 5.00 13.39
CA HIS A 34 -2.85 5.39 11.99
C HIS A 34 -3.85 4.52 11.26
N LEU A 35 -3.76 3.20 11.39
CA LEU A 35 -4.74 2.29 10.78
C LEU A 35 -6.17 2.56 11.26
N ALA A 36 -6.36 2.78 12.57
CA ALA A 36 -7.66 3.09 13.15
C ALA A 36 -8.18 4.47 12.71
N ALA A 37 -7.33 5.50 12.76
CA ALA A 37 -7.67 6.85 12.33
C ALA A 37 -8.03 6.90 10.85
N GLY A 38 -7.21 6.31 9.97
CA GLY A 38 -7.46 6.24 8.54
C GLY A 38 -8.74 5.47 8.21
N ALA A 39 -9.02 4.36 8.89
CA ALA A 39 -10.28 3.63 8.70
C ALA A 39 -11.48 4.43 9.19
N SER A 40 -11.36 5.14 10.32
CA SER A 40 -12.41 6.04 10.83
C SER A 40 -12.68 7.19 9.84
N GLU A 41 -11.62 7.78 9.28
CA GLU A 41 -11.71 8.83 8.27
C GLU A 41 -12.47 8.37 7.03
N ARG A 42 -12.10 7.20 6.51
CA ARG A 42 -12.76 6.57 5.36
C ARG A 42 -14.22 6.26 5.65
N ALA A 43 -14.53 5.71 6.82
CA ALA A 43 -15.90 5.44 7.21
C ALA A 43 -16.73 6.73 7.26
N ALA A 44 -16.21 7.79 7.87
CA ALA A 44 -16.87 9.09 7.94
C ALA A 44 -17.07 9.72 6.54
N ALA A 45 -16.13 9.53 5.62
CA ALA A 45 -16.25 10.00 4.24
C ALA A 45 -17.36 9.25 3.46
N VAL A 46 -17.47 7.92 3.62
CA VAL A 46 -18.55 7.15 3.00
C VAL A 46 -19.89 7.52 3.60
N GLU A 47 -19.97 7.64 4.92
CA GLU A 47 -21.19 8.05 5.61
C GLU A 47 -21.67 9.41 5.10
N HIS A 48 -20.78 10.41 5.05
CA HIS A 48 -21.08 11.71 4.45
C HIS A 48 -21.59 11.59 3.00
N ALA A 49 -20.94 10.78 2.17
CA ALA A 49 -21.35 10.60 0.78
C ALA A 49 -22.75 9.95 0.63
N VAL A 50 -23.15 9.12 1.61
CA VAL A 50 -24.43 8.39 1.59
C VAL A 50 -25.56 9.20 2.21
N THR A 51 -25.30 9.88 3.33
CA THR A 51 -26.35 10.54 4.14
C THR A 51 -26.37 12.06 3.99
N GLY A 52 -25.30 12.65 3.44
CA GLY A 52 -25.07 14.10 3.43
C GLY A 52 -24.69 14.70 4.80
N THR A 53 -24.57 13.89 5.86
CA THR A 53 -24.26 14.41 7.20
C THR A 53 -22.86 15.00 7.25
N ALA A 54 -22.66 16.08 8.02
CA ALA A 54 -21.36 16.70 8.19
C ALA A 54 -20.31 15.68 8.66
N ARG A 55 -19.14 15.70 8.02
CA ARG A 55 -18.06 14.76 8.31
C ARG A 55 -17.33 15.18 9.59
N PRO A 56 -17.29 14.37 10.65
CA PRO A 56 -16.49 14.68 11.83
C PRO A 56 -15.00 14.75 11.46
N ARG A 57 -14.28 15.68 12.08
CA ARG A 57 -12.82 15.75 11.97
C ARG A 57 -12.22 14.59 12.75
N VAL A 58 -11.66 13.62 12.03
CA VAL A 58 -10.92 12.51 12.62
C VAL A 58 -9.50 12.97 12.93
N ARG A 59 -9.04 12.81 14.18
CA ARG A 59 -7.69 13.20 14.60
C ARG A 59 -6.88 11.95 14.95
N TYR A 60 -5.67 11.85 14.41
CA TYR A 60 -4.75 10.74 14.69
C TYR A 60 -4.43 10.67 16.20
N GLU A 61 -4.27 11.83 16.83
CA GLU A 61 -3.91 11.97 18.24
C GLU A 61 -4.95 11.36 19.17
N GLU A 62 -6.23 11.36 18.77
CA GLU A 62 -7.31 10.73 19.55
C GLU A 62 -7.16 9.22 19.62
N PHE A 63 -6.73 8.59 18.52
CA PHE A 63 -6.46 7.15 18.49
C PHE A 63 -5.12 6.83 19.15
N LEU A 64 -4.11 7.68 18.98
CA LEU A 64 -2.81 7.51 19.61
C LEU A 64 -2.90 7.50 21.14
N ALA A 65 -3.79 8.32 21.71
CA ALA A 65 -4.01 8.41 23.15
C ALA A 65 -4.77 7.19 23.74
N LEU A 66 -5.34 6.31 22.90
CA LEU A 66 -6.02 5.11 23.40
C LEU A 66 -5.01 4.12 24.02
N PRO A 67 -5.39 3.42 25.10
CA PRO A 67 -4.66 2.22 25.54
C PRO A 67 -4.58 1.16 24.42
N ASP A 68 -3.51 0.38 24.36
CA ASP A 68 -3.23 -0.54 23.24
C ASP A 68 -4.35 -1.59 23.03
N ASP A 69 -4.99 -2.09 24.09
CA ASP A 69 -6.13 -3.02 23.99
C ASP A 69 -7.34 -2.36 23.30
N ARG A 70 -7.66 -1.13 23.69
CA ARG A 70 -8.74 -0.32 23.09
C ARG A 70 -8.39 0.06 21.66
N LEU A 71 -7.13 0.37 21.39
CA LEU A 71 -6.67 0.72 20.06
C LEU A 71 -6.76 -0.47 19.09
N ARG A 72 -6.34 -1.67 19.51
CA ARG A 72 -6.52 -2.91 18.72
C ARG A 72 -7.99 -3.14 18.37
N ALA A 73 -8.89 -2.98 19.35
CA ALA A 73 -10.33 -3.09 19.11
C ALA A 73 -10.83 -2.01 18.14
N ALA A 74 -10.33 -0.78 18.25
CA ALA A 74 -10.67 0.32 17.37
C ALA A 74 -10.27 0.05 15.91
N VAL A 75 -9.08 -0.51 15.65
CA VAL A 75 -8.66 -0.89 14.28
C VAL A 75 -9.67 -1.84 13.64
N VAL A 76 -10.06 -2.91 14.36
CA VAL A 76 -11.05 -3.90 13.86
C VAL A 76 -12.42 -3.24 13.65
N LEU A 77 -12.88 -2.46 14.63
CA LEU A 77 -14.19 -1.81 14.58
C LEU A 77 -14.30 -0.87 13.38
N GLN A 78 -13.32 0.01 13.19
CA GLN A 78 -13.33 0.99 12.12
C GLN A 78 -13.16 0.34 10.75
N ALA A 79 -12.28 -0.65 10.61
CA ALA A 79 -12.13 -1.37 9.35
C ALA A 79 -13.43 -2.07 8.92
N ARG A 80 -14.12 -2.75 9.86
CA ARG A 80 -15.44 -3.35 9.59
C ARG A 80 -16.50 -2.29 9.28
N ARG A 81 -16.41 -1.10 9.89
CA ARG A 81 -17.33 0.01 9.61
C ARG A 81 -17.18 0.48 8.17
N VAL A 82 -15.95 0.65 7.67
CA VAL A 82 -15.69 0.95 6.26
C VAL A 82 -16.29 -0.12 5.36
N GLU A 83 -16.06 -1.40 5.66
CA GLU A 83 -16.58 -2.49 4.83
C GLU A 83 -18.10 -2.50 4.73
N ARG A 84 -18.80 -2.31 5.86
CA ARG A 84 -20.26 -2.25 5.87
C ARG A 84 -20.77 -1.05 5.07
N LEU A 85 -20.23 0.13 5.32
CA LEU A 85 -20.67 1.36 4.65
C LEU A 85 -20.39 1.31 3.15
N ALA A 86 -19.22 0.84 2.73
CA ALA A 86 -18.87 0.72 1.32
C ALA A 86 -19.83 -0.21 0.57
N ARG A 87 -20.30 -1.31 1.18
CA ARG A 87 -21.28 -2.22 0.56
C ARG A 87 -22.66 -1.60 0.37
N CYS A 88 -23.03 -0.64 1.22
CA CYS A 88 -24.32 0.05 1.15
C CYS A 88 -24.27 1.32 0.29
N ALA A 89 -23.07 1.80 -0.06
CA ALA A 89 -22.90 3.06 -0.77
C ALA A 89 -23.13 2.90 -2.28
N ASN A 90 -24.10 3.64 -2.82
CA ASN A 90 -24.31 3.79 -4.25
C ASN A 90 -23.58 5.04 -4.74
N GLY A 91 -22.30 4.92 -5.07
CA GLY A 91 -21.53 6.03 -5.65
C GLY A 91 -20.06 6.08 -5.22
N SER A 92 -19.54 7.31 -5.12
CA SER A 92 -18.15 7.58 -4.75
C SER A 92 -18.03 8.53 -3.56
N ALA A 93 -17.03 8.33 -2.72
CA ALA A 93 -16.70 9.19 -1.59
C ALA A 93 -15.35 9.90 -1.80
N LEU A 94 -15.21 11.11 -1.26
CA LEU A 94 -13.95 11.84 -1.25
C LEU A 94 -13.16 11.55 0.04
N VAL A 95 -11.99 10.94 -0.10
CA VAL A 95 -11.09 10.60 1.01
C VAL A 95 -9.72 11.21 0.71
N GLY A 96 -9.19 12.05 1.60
CA GLY A 96 -7.88 12.67 1.40
C GLY A 96 -7.73 13.46 0.08
N GLY A 97 -8.82 13.99 -0.47
CA GLY A 97 -8.82 14.66 -1.78
C GLY A 97 -8.97 13.74 -3.00
N THR A 98 -8.89 12.42 -2.81
CA THR A 98 -9.08 11.43 -3.88
C THR A 98 -10.49 10.86 -3.86
N ARG A 99 -11.11 10.73 -5.04
CA ARG A 99 -12.46 10.16 -5.19
C ARG A 99 -12.40 8.64 -5.36
N PHE A 100 -13.04 7.92 -4.45
CA PHE A 100 -13.10 6.46 -4.44
C PHE A 100 -14.52 5.97 -4.71
N SER A 101 -14.69 5.02 -5.64
CA SER A 101 -15.88 4.16 -5.62
C SER A 101 -15.85 3.25 -4.39
N ALA A 102 -17.00 2.67 -4.02
CA ALA A 102 -17.08 1.66 -2.96
C ALA A 102 -16.03 0.53 -3.14
N ALA A 103 -15.95 -0.04 -4.34
CA ALA A 103 -14.98 -1.10 -4.65
C ALA A 103 -13.54 -0.63 -4.48
N ARG A 104 -13.18 0.55 -5.00
CA ARG A 104 -11.82 1.10 -4.85
C ARG A 104 -11.48 1.42 -3.39
N LEU A 105 -12.45 1.87 -2.60
CA LEU A 105 -12.23 2.13 -1.19
C LEU A 105 -11.92 0.84 -0.41
N LEU A 106 -12.62 -0.25 -0.74
CA LEU A 106 -12.32 -1.57 -0.19
C LEU A 106 -10.93 -2.05 -0.61
N THR A 107 -10.55 -1.85 -1.87
CA THR A 107 -9.19 -2.16 -2.34
C THR A 107 -8.14 -1.33 -1.60
N HIS A 108 -8.39 -0.03 -1.41
CA HIS A 108 -7.52 0.86 -0.63
C HIS A 108 -7.36 0.36 0.81
N GLN A 109 -8.46 0.05 1.50
CA GLN A 109 -8.43 -0.51 2.87
C GLN A 109 -7.64 -1.82 2.94
N ASN A 110 -7.78 -2.69 1.93
CA ASN A 110 -7.02 -3.94 1.86
C ASN A 110 -5.53 -3.72 1.58
N SER A 111 -5.18 -2.74 0.74
CA SER A 111 -3.80 -2.38 0.45
C SER A 111 -3.10 -1.85 1.69
N GLU A 112 -3.71 -0.86 2.38
CA GLU A 112 -3.22 -0.30 3.65
C GLU A 112 -3.00 -1.41 4.70
N ALA A 113 -3.98 -2.30 4.85
CA ALA A 113 -3.90 -3.40 5.79
C ALA A 113 -2.76 -4.38 5.46
N ALA A 114 -2.58 -4.73 4.18
CA ALA A 114 -1.51 -5.65 3.76
C ALA A 114 -0.11 -5.04 3.96
N ILE A 115 0.08 -3.78 3.54
CA ILE A 115 1.35 -3.07 3.69
C ILE A 115 1.72 -2.90 5.15
N HIS A 116 0.79 -2.47 6.00
CA HIS A 116 1.09 -2.25 7.42
C HIS A 116 1.20 -3.53 8.23
N CYS A 117 0.58 -4.62 7.79
CA CYS A 117 0.85 -5.94 8.34
C CYS A 117 2.30 -6.37 8.05
N TRP A 118 2.80 -6.13 6.83
CA TRP A 118 4.21 -6.32 6.51
C TRP A 118 5.10 -5.40 7.36
N ASP A 119 4.72 -4.13 7.57
CA ASP A 119 5.51 -3.23 8.42
C ASP A 119 5.61 -3.73 9.88
N LEU A 120 4.58 -4.44 10.39
CA LEU A 120 4.55 -4.98 11.74
C LEU A 120 5.33 -6.29 11.89
N LEU A 121 5.21 -7.19 10.90
CA LEU A 121 5.68 -8.57 11.03
C LEU A 121 6.89 -8.91 10.15
N GLY A 122 7.25 -8.03 9.21
CA GLY A 122 8.27 -8.30 8.21
C GLY A 122 7.83 -9.31 7.15
N ALA A 123 8.82 -9.82 6.40
CA ALA A 123 8.61 -10.73 5.27
C ALA A 123 8.00 -12.08 5.69
N ASP A 124 8.37 -12.62 6.86
CA ASP A 124 7.90 -13.93 7.31
C ASP A 124 6.45 -13.92 7.85
N GLY A 125 5.89 -12.73 8.07
CA GLY A 125 4.61 -12.57 8.77
C GLY A 125 3.38 -12.34 7.91
N ILE A 126 3.56 -11.99 6.63
CA ILE A 126 2.48 -11.87 5.66
C ILE A 126 2.73 -12.81 4.50
N ASN A 127 1.66 -13.45 4.01
CA ASN A 127 1.75 -14.28 2.83
C ASN A 127 2.03 -13.42 1.60
N ASP A 128 3.14 -13.65 0.90
CA ASP A 128 3.49 -12.99 -0.37
C ASP A 128 2.34 -13.03 -1.38
N ALA A 129 1.52 -14.09 -1.40
CA ALA A 129 0.35 -14.19 -2.26
C ALA A 129 -0.67 -13.07 -2.00
N VAL A 130 -0.77 -12.54 -0.78
CA VAL A 130 -1.63 -11.39 -0.45
C VAL A 130 -1.07 -10.11 -1.06
N LEU A 131 0.23 -9.85 -0.91
CA LEU A 131 0.90 -8.68 -1.47
C LEU A 131 1.01 -8.76 -3.01
N ALA A 132 1.08 -9.96 -3.58
CA ALA A 132 1.20 -10.23 -5.01
C ALA A 132 -0.13 -10.14 -5.80
N ARG A 133 -1.23 -9.77 -5.13
CA ARG A 133 -2.55 -9.59 -5.76
C ARG A 133 -2.51 -8.43 -6.78
N PRO A 134 -2.87 -8.65 -8.06
CA PRO A 134 -2.81 -7.63 -9.12
C PRO A 134 -3.52 -6.32 -8.76
N GLU A 135 -4.71 -6.45 -8.19
CA GLU A 135 -5.58 -5.34 -7.81
C GLU A 135 -4.93 -4.39 -6.80
N LEU A 136 -3.94 -4.84 -6.01
CA LEU A 136 -3.19 -3.97 -5.12
C LEU A 136 -2.13 -3.15 -5.87
N THR A 137 -1.49 -3.73 -6.90
CA THR A 137 -0.60 -2.97 -7.79
C THR A 137 -1.39 -1.95 -8.61
N GLU A 138 -2.52 -2.36 -9.20
CA GLU A 138 -3.41 -1.45 -9.93
C GLU A 138 -3.87 -0.28 -9.06
N HIS A 139 -4.19 -0.56 -7.80
CA HIS A 139 -4.55 0.45 -6.82
C HIS A 139 -3.38 1.38 -6.48
N ALA A 140 -2.16 0.86 -6.32
CA ALA A 140 -0.97 1.69 -6.12
C ALA A 140 -0.70 2.62 -7.33
N VAL A 141 -0.85 2.11 -8.55
CA VAL A 141 -0.77 2.91 -9.79
C VAL A 141 -1.87 3.98 -9.82
N PHE A 142 -3.09 3.63 -9.41
CA PHE A 142 -4.21 4.59 -9.32
C PHE A 142 -3.94 5.73 -8.31
N LEU A 143 -3.32 5.44 -7.17
CA LEU A 143 -2.96 6.46 -6.19
C LEU A 143 -1.94 7.47 -6.74
N GLY A 144 -1.13 7.07 -7.73
CA GLY A 144 -0.25 7.97 -8.46
C GLY A 144 0.70 8.73 -7.54
N ASP A 145 0.65 10.06 -7.62
CA ASP A 145 1.51 11.02 -6.91
C ASP A 145 1.25 11.14 -5.41
N VAL A 146 0.22 10.47 -4.88
CA VAL A 146 0.00 10.33 -3.43
C VAL A 146 1.07 9.43 -2.80
N LEU A 147 1.61 8.48 -3.56
CA LEU A 147 2.66 7.58 -3.08
C LEU A 147 4.05 8.23 -3.19
N PRO A 148 5.02 7.78 -2.37
CA PRO A 148 6.40 8.24 -2.51
C PRO A 148 6.90 8.00 -3.93
N GLY A 149 7.74 8.90 -4.43
CA GLY A 149 8.42 8.76 -5.72
C GLY A 149 9.85 8.23 -5.59
N PRO A 150 10.47 7.77 -6.69
CA PRO A 150 11.86 7.31 -6.69
C PRO A 150 12.86 8.49 -6.80
N GLY A 151 12.47 9.69 -6.37
CA GLY A 151 13.18 10.93 -6.65
C GLY A 151 13.18 11.26 -8.14
N THR A 152 14.35 11.61 -8.69
CA THR A 152 14.55 12.00 -10.09
C THR A 152 14.72 10.81 -11.05
N ALA A 153 14.85 9.59 -10.53
CA ALA A 153 15.01 8.41 -11.36
C ALA A 153 13.72 8.05 -12.12
N ARG A 154 13.88 7.46 -13.30
CA ARG A 154 12.81 6.68 -13.95
C ARG A 154 13.12 5.21 -13.73
N VAL A 155 12.25 4.51 -13.01
CA VAL A 155 12.44 3.13 -12.59
C VAL A 155 11.38 2.26 -13.26
N LEU A 156 11.81 1.26 -14.03
CA LEU A 156 10.92 0.23 -14.57
C LEU A 156 10.93 -0.97 -13.62
N LEU A 157 9.78 -1.27 -13.01
CA LEU A 157 9.56 -2.41 -12.14
C LEU A 157 8.95 -3.55 -12.95
N ARG A 158 9.74 -4.60 -13.19
CA ARG A 158 9.29 -5.81 -13.87
C ARG A 158 8.91 -6.88 -12.87
N SER A 159 7.86 -7.62 -13.19
CA SER A 159 7.51 -8.83 -12.44
C SER A 159 7.02 -9.93 -13.37
N PRO A 160 7.48 -11.18 -13.20
CA PRO A 160 7.08 -12.29 -14.08
C PRO A 160 5.56 -12.42 -14.22
N GLY A 161 5.08 -12.52 -15.46
CA GLY A 161 3.66 -12.71 -15.77
C GLY A 161 2.74 -11.53 -15.42
N ARG A 162 3.31 -10.35 -15.14
CA ARG A 162 2.58 -9.11 -14.84
C ARG A 162 2.99 -8.01 -15.81
N ALA A 163 2.10 -7.04 -16.02
CA ALA A 163 2.48 -5.81 -16.71
C ALA A 163 3.60 -5.09 -15.92
N ASP A 164 4.54 -4.52 -16.67
CA ASP A 164 5.62 -3.67 -16.14
C ASP A 164 5.03 -2.35 -15.61
N VAL A 165 5.65 -1.81 -14.55
CA VAL A 165 5.25 -0.53 -13.95
C VAL A 165 6.41 0.45 -14.06
N LEU A 166 6.19 1.56 -14.76
CA LEU A 166 7.12 2.67 -14.78
C LEU A 166 6.80 3.62 -13.62
N TRP A 167 7.81 3.92 -12.80
CA TRP A 167 7.72 4.78 -11.63
C TRP A 167 8.70 5.96 -11.78
N HIS A 168 8.19 7.19 -11.78
CA HIS A 168 8.98 8.40 -11.97
C HIS A 168 8.27 9.65 -11.42
N GLY A 169 9.03 10.58 -10.84
CA GLY A 169 8.48 11.89 -10.43
C GLY A 169 7.25 11.80 -9.52
N GLY A 170 7.22 10.83 -8.61
CA GLY A 170 6.07 10.56 -7.73
C GLY A 170 4.96 9.72 -8.37
N ARG A 171 4.93 9.57 -9.68
CA ARG A 171 3.87 8.85 -10.39
C ARG A 171 4.28 7.43 -10.74
N ALA A 172 3.31 6.50 -10.69
CA ALA A 172 3.44 5.17 -11.26
C ALA A 172 2.41 4.97 -12.39
N GLU A 173 2.79 4.24 -13.43
CA GLU A 173 1.91 3.86 -14.53
C GLU A 173 2.30 2.50 -15.10
N PHE A 174 1.31 1.75 -15.62
CA PHE A 174 1.60 0.55 -16.39
C PHE A 174 2.21 0.97 -17.73
N ALA A 175 3.32 0.35 -18.10
CA ALA A 175 4.04 0.70 -19.32
C ALA A 175 4.66 -0.53 -19.96
N ASP A 176 4.38 -0.75 -21.24
CA ASP A 176 5.01 -1.81 -22.02
C ASP A 176 6.18 -1.22 -22.82
N GLY A 177 7.34 -1.88 -22.78
CA GLY A 177 8.53 -1.46 -23.53
C GLY A 177 9.11 -0.08 -23.17
N ALA A 178 8.78 0.49 -22.00
CA ALA A 178 9.23 1.82 -21.63
C ALA A 178 10.75 1.91 -21.39
N SER A 179 11.34 3.03 -21.82
CA SER A 179 12.71 3.39 -21.47
C SER A 179 12.78 3.94 -20.05
N ALA A 180 13.71 3.40 -19.26
CA ALA A 180 13.96 3.75 -17.88
C ALA A 180 15.46 3.82 -17.59
N ASN A 181 15.84 4.68 -16.65
CA ASN A 181 17.22 4.82 -16.18
C ASN A 181 17.63 3.62 -15.31
N VAL A 182 16.66 3.00 -14.64
CA VAL A 182 16.84 1.86 -13.76
C VAL A 182 15.78 0.83 -14.09
N VAL A 183 16.18 -0.44 -14.23
CA VAL A 183 15.25 -1.56 -14.38
C VAL A 183 15.47 -2.49 -13.19
N LEU A 184 14.38 -2.82 -12.49
CA LEU A 184 14.39 -3.74 -11.37
C LEU A 184 13.47 -4.92 -11.68
N ASP A 185 14.04 -6.12 -11.73
CA ASP A 185 13.28 -7.36 -11.74
C ASP A 185 12.91 -7.72 -10.29
N THR A 186 11.62 -7.80 -10.02
CA THR A 186 11.04 -7.97 -8.68
C THR A 186 9.94 -9.01 -8.73
N ASP A 187 9.70 -9.73 -7.63
CA ASP A 187 8.43 -10.45 -7.52
C ASP A 187 7.26 -9.44 -7.32
N PRO A 188 6.01 -9.85 -7.58
CA PRO A 188 4.88 -8.94 -7.48
C PRO A 188 4.64 -8.36 -6.07
N ALA A 189 5.03 -9.05 -4.99
CA ALA A 189 4.87 -8.58 -3.63
C ALA A 189 5.89 -7.47 -3.30
N GLN A 190 7.16 -7.68 -3.67
CA GLN A 190 8.22 -6.69 -3.53
C GLN A 190 7.93 -5.43 -4.36
N ARG A 191 7.41 -5.60 -5.58
CA ARG A 191 6.99 -4.47 -6.43
C ARG A 191 5.98 -3.59 -5.71
N LEU A 192 4.96 -4.20 -5.09
CA LEU A 192 3.95 -3.46 -4.33
C LEU A 192 4.61 -2.72 -3.16
N LEU A 193 5.47 -3.37 -2.38
CA LEU A 193 6.18 -2.75 -1.26
C LEU A 193 7.02 -1.54 -1.72
N LEU A 194 7.75 -1.67 -2.84
CA LEU A 194 8.54 -0.59 -3.43
C LEU A 194 7.69 0.62 -3.82
N LEU A 195 6.54 0.39 -4.47
CA LEU A 195 5.59 1.46 -4.82
C LEU A 195 5.07 2.21 -3.58
N TRP A 196 4.98 1.52 -2.44
CA TRP A 196 4.63 2.12 -1.14
C TRP A 196 5.85 2.66 -0.38
N GLY A 197 7.02 2.75 -1.02
CA GLY A 197 8.25 3.32 -0.44
C GLY A 197 8.96 2.41 0.56
N ARG A 198 8.55 1.14 0.69
CA ARG A 198 9.24 0.18 1.54
C ARG A 198 10.48 -0.32 0.84
N ARG A 199 11.45 -0.76 1.63
CA ARG A 199 12.68 -1.41 1.16
C ARG A 199 12.63 -2.87 1.56
N PRO A 200 11.88 -3.73 0.82
CA PRO A 200 11.89 -5.14 1.12
C PRO A 200 13.32 -5.66 1.00
N THR A 201 13.80 -6.33 2.04
CA THR A 201 15.09 -7.01 2.01
C THR A 201 14.95 -8.26 1.17
N ALA A 202 15.18 -8.19 -0.14
CA ALA A 202 15.37 -9.39 -0.94
C ALA A 202 16.31 -9.18 -2.12
N ARG A 203 17.07 -10.25 -2.37
CA ARG A 203 18.17 -10.44 -3.35
C ARG A 203 18.05 -9.54 -4.58
N PRO A 204 19.01 -8.63 -4.83
CA PRO A 204 19.01 -7.90 -6.10
C PRO A 204 19.19 -8.90 -7.24
N VAL A 205 18.20 -8.99 -8.13
CA VAL A 205 18.45 -9.47 -9.48
C VAL A 205 19.24 -8.35 -10.17
N ARG A 206 20.37 -8.74 -10.77
CA ARG A 206 21.41 -7.84 -11.27
C ARG A 206 20.82 -6.67 -12.08
N PRO A 207 21.35 -5.44 -11.94
CA PRO A 207 21.18 -4.47 -12.99
C PRO A 207 21.76 -5.08 -14.27
N ARG A 208 20.93 -5.39 -15.26
CA ARG A 208 21.44 -5.54 -16.62
C ARG A 208 21.91 -4.17 -17.05
N GLY A 209 23.22 -3.95 -17.00
CA GLY A 209 23.84 -2.87 -17.73
C GLY A 209 23.43 -2.99 -19.18
N LEU A 210 23.11 -1.85 -19.79
CA LEU A 210 22.96 -1.74 -21.23
C LEU A 210 24.23 -2.34 -21.86
N ASP A 211 24.12 -3.50 -22.51
CA ASP A 211 25.19 -4.01 -23.37
C ASP A 211 25.45 -2.93 -24.42
N HIS A 212 26.49 -2.12 -24.21
CA HIS A 212 27.10 -1.36 -25.28
C HIS A 212 27.80 -2.38 -26.16
N GLY A 213 27.09 -2.81 -27.20
CA GLY A 213 27.58 -3.71 -28.23
C GLY A 213 28.97 -3.29 -28.66
N SER A 214 29.96 -4.05 -28.21
CA SER A 214 31.30 -4.00 -28.75
C SER A 214 31.22 -4.71 -30.11
N ARG A 215 31.11 -3.91 -31.18
CA ARG A 215 31.41 -4.38 -32.53
C ARG A 215 32.88 -4.78 -32.56
N GLU A 216 33.17 -6.05 -32.79
CA GLU A 216 34.49 -6.46 -33.23
C GLU A 216 34.78 -5.88 -34.63
N PRO A 217 36.01 -5.45 -34.92
CA PRO A 217 36.42 -5.11 -36.27
C PRO A 217 36.71 -6.41 -37.04
N SER A 218 35.85 -6.75 -37.98
CA SER A 218 36.15 -7.72 -39.04
C SER A 218 37.32 -7.22 -39.88
N SER A 219 38.46 -7.91 -39.77
CA SER A 219 39.58 -7.84 -40.71
C SER A 219 39.61 -9.14 -41.49
N GLY A 220 39.33 -9.06 -42.79
CA GLY A 220 39.34 -10.15 -43.76
C GLY A 220 39.00 -9.62 -45.13
#